data_AF-A0A6N9U4X0-F1
#
_entry.id   AF-A0A6N9U4X0-F1
#
_cell.length_a   1.000
_cell.length_b   1.000
_cell.length_c   1.000
_cell.angle_alpha   90.00
_cell.angle_beta   90.00
_cell.angle_gamma   90.00
#
_symmetry.space_group_name_H-M   'P 1'
#
loop_
_entity.id
_entity.type
_entity.pdbx_description
1 polymer ?
#
loop_
_entity_poly.entity_id
_entity_poly.type
_entity_poly.pdbx_seq_one_letter_code
_entity_poly.pdbx_strand_id
1 'polypeptide(L)'
;VRATAHQGLALVQRWLADERFAAARLALLTRDAVRTGPADRPVDPAQAALWGLVRSARAEHPGRFVLIDAAGTGEPADALSGALATGEPELALRNGLLLPRLVRGGRADGTLSLPDGDAWRLTTDGRGSPEDITAEPAPEAHAPLGKGEVRIAVRAAGLNFHDVIAALGLDPDPGQQGLGSEGAGTVIEVGPGVDDLAPGDRVMGIFGGAFGPTAVADRRTVARIPAGWSFARAASVPVVFLTAYYGLFDLGGLRRGESVLVHAAAGGVGMAAVQLARHAGARVFATASPAKWDVLRDGGLDDAHLASTRTTDFAERFLTATGGRGVDVVLDSLAREFVDAGLRLLPNGGRFVEMGKTDVRDPETVARQYPGVRYRAFDLMEAGPERIGEMLADVLDLFGQGVLRPLPVTGWDVRQAPAALRSLSQARGVGKNVLLLPAAPDPEGTVLVTGATGTLGRLLARHLVVAHGTRHLLLAGRRGGSADGMPELVRELTGLGASVTVAACDVADRAALAALLGSVPAAHPLTAVVHAAGVLDDATIAGLTPDRLDRVLRPKADAALALHELTRDLDLAALVLFSSGAAQFGAAGQA
;
A
#
# COMPACT_ATOMS: atom_id res chain seq x y z
N VAL A 1 3.88 -5.28 21.33
CA VAL A 1 5.30 -5.68 21.41
C VAL A 1 5.72 -6.02 22.84
N ARG A 2 5.79 -5.06 23.79
CA ARG A 2 6.24 -5.30 25.18
C ARG A 2 5.57 -6.49 25.87
N ALA A 3 4.23 -6.54 25.85
CA ALA A 3 3.47 -7.64 26.47
C ALA A 3 3.89 -9.01 25.93
N THR A 4 3.96 -9.17 24.61
CA THR A 4 4.41 -10.41 23.94
C THR A 4 5.86 -10.76 24.30
N ALA A 5 6.75 -9.77 24.32
CA ALA A 5 8.15 -9.97 24.65
C ALA A 5 8.34 -10.40 26.13
N HIS A 6 7.62 -9.79 27.08
CA HIS A 6 7.61 -10.19 28.48
C HIS A 6 7.06 -11.59 28.69
N GLN A 7 5.94 -11.92 28.04
CA GLN A 7 5.35 -13.26 28.11
C GLN A 7 6.29 -14.31 27.52
N GLY A 8 6.94 -13.99 26.39
CA GLY A 8 7.94 -14.82 25.75
C GLY A 8 9.16 -15.07 26.64
N LEU A 9 9.74 -14.00 27.21
CA LEU A 9 10.86 -14.11 28.15
C LEU A 9 10.50 -14.99 29.35
N ALA A 10 9.35 -14.73 29.98
CA ALA A 10 8.92 -15.49 31.14
C ALA A 10 8.66 -16.97 30.80
N LEU A 11 8.13 -17.27 29.61
CA LEU A 11 7.97 -18.63 29.13
C LEU A 11 9.32 -19.34 28.94
N VAL A 12 10.26 -18.69 28.26
CA VAL A 12 11.60 -19.21 28.02
C VAL A 12 12.34 -19.45 29.34
N GLN A 13 12.31 -18.49 30.27
CA GLN A 13 12.94 -18.61 31.59
C GLN A 13 12.35 -19.76 32.41
N ARG A 14 11.01 -19.88 32.48
CA ARG A 14 10.36 -21.01 33.17
C ARG A 14 10.72 -22.36 32.56
N TRP A 15 10.77 -22.44 31.24
CA TRP A 15 11.15 -23.66 30.53
C TRP A 15 12.60 -24.08 30.82
N LEU A 16 13.52 -23.13 30.86
CA LEU A 16 14.92 -23.39 31.15
C LEU A 16 15.17 -23.78 32.61
N ALA A 17 14.39 -23.23 33.54
CA ALA A 17 14.52 -23.50 34.97
C ALA A 17 13.93 -24.84 35.41
N ASP A 18 13.07 -25.46 34.60
CA ASP A 18 12.39 -26.71 34.94
C ASP A 18 13.15 -27.92 34.38
N GLU A 19 13.82 -28.66 35.27
CA GLU A 19 14.66 -29.82 34.93
C GLU A 19 13.89 -30.94 34.22
N ARG A 20 12.57 -31.03 34.39
CA ARG A 20 11.74 -32.02 33.69
C ARG A 20 11.80 -31.87 32.17
N PHE A 21 12.11 -30.67 31.69
CA PHE A 21 12.21 -30.34 30.27
C PHE A 21 13.66 -30.29 29.75
N ALA A 22 14.65 -30.77 30.53
CA ALA A 22 16.06 -30.74 30.13
C ALA A 22 16.32 -31.49 28.81
N ALA A 23 15.61 -32.59 28.57
CA ALA A 23 15.70 -33.39 27.34
C ALA A 23 14.67 -33.00 26.26
N ALA A 24 13.82 -32.00 26.51
CA ALA A 24 12.73 -31.60 25.62
C ALA A 24 13.04 -30.29 24.87
N ARG A 25 12.36 -30.09 23.73
CA ARG A 25 12.40 -28.86 22.93
C ARG A 25 11.10 -28.07 23.14
N LEU A 26 11.21 -26.75 23.32
CA LEU A 26 10.06 -25.86 23.28
C LEU A 26 9.84 -25.36 21.86
N ALA A 27 8.71 -25.71 21.25
CA ALA A 27 8.28 -25.16 19.97
C ALA A 27 7.40 -23.93 20.20
N LEU A 28 7.82 -22.78 19.71
CA LEU A 28 7.06 -21.53 19.74
C LEU A 28 6.40 -21.32 18.38
N LEU A 29 5.07 -21.37 18.38
CA LEU A 29 4.24 -21.12 17.22
C LEU A 29 3.81 -19.65 17.21
N THR A 30 4.10 -18.96 16.11
CA THR A 30 3.68 -17.59 15.85
C THR A 30 2.74 -17.52 14.64
N ARG A 31 2.04 -16.39 14.50
CA ARG A 31 1.19 -16.08 13.36
C ARG A 31 1.68 -14.80 12.70
N ASP A 32 1.95 -14.89 11.41
CA ASP A 32 2.38 -13.75 10.57
C ASP A 32 3.59 -12.98 11.17
N ALA A 33 4.49 -13.64 11.91
CA ALA A 33 5.67 -13.03 12.54
C ALA A 33 6.87 -12.89 11.59
N VAL A 34 6.87 -13.66 10.50
CA VAL A 34 7.90 -13.59 9.46
C VAL A 34 7.26 -13.42 8.10
N ARG A 35 7.93 -12.68 7.23
CA ARG A 35 7.51 -12.49 5.84
C ARG A 35 8.32 -13.42 4.94
N THR A 36 7.63 -14.26 4.18
CA THR A 36 8.23 -15.21 3.23
C THR A 36 8.14 -14.73 1.78
N GLY A 37 7.28 -13.75 1.50
CA GLY A 37 7.16 -13.13 0.19
C GLY A 37 6.20 -11.94 0.21
N PRO A 38 5.99 -11.25 -0.92
CA PRO A 38 5.09 -10.09 -0.99
C PRO A 38 3.60 -10.42 -0.81
N ALA A 39 3.20 -11.67 -1.05
CA ALA A 39 1.80 -12.11 -0.90
C ALA A 39 1.40 -12.44 0.54
N ASP A 40 2.36 -12.47 1.47
CA ASP A 40 2.10 -12.69 2.89
C ASP A 40 1.34 -11.51 3.50
N ARG A 41 0.63 -11.76 4.60
CA ARG A 41 0.01 -10.71 5.40
C ARG A 41 1.08 -9.78 6.00
N PRO A 42 0.71 -8.53 6.36
CA PRO A 42 1.61 -7.67 7.11
C PRO A 42 2.14 -8.37 8.37
N VAL A 43 3.44 -8.22 8.60
CA VAL A 43 4.11 -8.86 9.74
C VAL A 43 3.55 -8.33 11.05
N ASP A 44 3.27 -9.20 12.02
CA ASP A 44 3.01 -8.83 13.41
C ASP A 44 4.33 -8.45 14.09
N PRO A 45 4.59 -7.16 14.37
CA PRO A 45 5.87 -6.73 14.95
C PRO A 45 6.06 -7.24 16.38
N ALA A 46 4.98 -7.56 17.12
CA ALA A 46 5.07 -8.07 18.47
C ALA A 46 5.56 -9.52 18.48
N GLN A 47 5.08 -10.34 17.54
CA GLN A 47 5.55 -11.72 17.39
C GLN A 47 6.91 -11.78 16.68
N ALA A 48 7.21 -10.86 15.76
CA ALA A 48 8.54 -10.75 15.17
C ALA A 48 9.62 -10.43 16.22
N ALA A 49 9.30 -9.62 17.24
CA ALA A 49 10.21 -9.36 18.36
C ALA A 49 10.51 -10.63 19.18
N LEU A 50 9.51 -11.50 19.35
CA LEU A 50 9.69 -12.80 20.03
C LEU A 50 10.69 -13.69 19.28
N TRP A 51 10.68 -13.67 17.95
CA TRP A 51 11.66 -14.41 17.14
C TRP A 51 13.10 -13.99 17.43
N GLY A 52 13.36 -12.67 17.53
CA GLY A 52 14.68 -12.15 17.90
C GLY A 52 15.14 -12.62 19.28
N LEU A 53 14.26 -12.53 20.28
CA LEU A 53 14.52 -12.99 21.65
C LEU A 53 14.87 -14.49 21.68
N VAL A 54 14.06 -15.32 21.02
CA VAL A 54 14.26 -16.77 21.00
C VAL A 54 15.52 -17.17 20.21
N ARG A 55 15.89 -16.41 19.16
CA ARG A 55 17.19 -16.61 18.48
C ARG A 55 18.37 -16.41 19.40
N SER A 56 18.35 -15.38 20.24
CA SER A 56 19.38 -15.19 21.27
C SER A 56 19.36 -16.32 22.30
N ALA A 57 18.17 -16.72 22.79
CA ALA A 57 18.03 -17.86 23.70
C ALA A 57 18.57 -19.17 23.12
N ARG A 58 18.41 -19.39 21.81
CA ARG A 58 18.96 -20.55 21.09
C ARG A 58 20.48 -20.52 20.97
N ALA A 59 21.07 -19.33 20.83
CA ALA A 59 22.52 -19.18 20.85
C ALA A 59 23.10 -19.54 22.24
N GLU A 60 22.38 -19.19 23.31
CA GLU A 60 22.75 -19.56 24.69
C GLU A 60 22.47 -21.03 25.02
N HIS A 61 21.39 -21.60 24.48
CA HIS A 61 20.94 -22.95 24.75
C HIS A 61 20.64 -23.74 23.45
N PRO A 62 21.68 -24.22 22.74
CA PRO A 62 21.52 -24.94 21.50
C PRO A 62 20.59 -26.16 21.62
N GLY A 63 19.74 -26.35 20.60
CA GLY A 63 18.82 -27.50 20.54
C GLY A 63 17.57 -27.39 21.42
N ARG A 64 17.43 -26.39 22.29
CA ARG A 64 16.30 -26.29 23.24
C ARG A 64 15.02 -25.65 22.70
N PHE A 65 15.09 -24.92 21.58
CA PHE A 65 13.94 -24.18 21.03
C PHE A 65 13.76 -24.39 19.53
N VAL A 66 12.51 -24.27 19.07
CA VAL A 66 12.09 -24.25 17.65
C VAL A 66 11.14 -23.09 17.43
N LEU A 67 11.32 -22.33 16.36
CA LEU A 67 10.40 -21.27 15.93
C LEU A 67 9.62 -21.74 14.71
N ILE A 68 8.30 -21.60 14.74
CA ILE A 68 7.40 -21.99 13.65
C ILE A 68 6.41 -20.84 13.43
N ASP A 69 6.33 -20.30 12.22
CA ASP A 69 5.36 -19.25 11.91
C ASP A 69 4.28 -19.74 10.94
N ALA A 70 3.00 -19.56 11.28
CA ALA A 70 1.88 -19.91 10.42
C ALA A 70 1.19 -18.67 9.83
N ALA A 71 0.58 -18.82 8.64
CA ALA A 71 -0.22 -17.74 8.04
C ALA A 71 -1.63 -17.69 8.65
N GLY A 72 -2.03 -16.56 9.21
CA GLY A 72 -3.39 -16.35 9.73
C GLY A 72 -3.82 -17.39 10.78
N THR A 73 -5.10 -17.79 10.77
CA THR A 73 -5.74 -18.59 11.85
C THR A 73 -5.96 -20.07 11.51
N GLY A 74 -5.60 -20.52 10.30
CA GLY A 74 -5.84 -21.88 9.85
C GLY A 74 -4.57 -22.72 9.94
N GLU A 75 -4.58 -23.76 10.78
CA GLU A 75 -3.52 -24.77 10.80
C GLU A 75 -4.14 -26.16 10.71
N PRO A 76 -3.80 -26.95 9.67
CA PRO A 76 -4.00 -28.39 9.75
C PRO A 76 -3.00 -28.92 10.79
N ALA A 77 -3.48 -29.58 11.85
CA ALA A 77 -2.63 -30.16 12.90
C ALA A 77 -1.51 -31.06 12.32
N ASP A 78 -1.74 -31.65 11.15
CA ASP A 78 -0.78 -32.50 10.43
C ASP A 78 0.47 -31.73 9.95
N ALA A 79 0.34 -30.44 9.63
CA ALA A 79 1.45 -29.61 9.16
C ALA A 79 2.48 -29.33 10.27
N LEU A 80 2.04 -29.21 11.52
CA LEU A 80 2.91 -28.94 12.66
C LEU A 80 3.79 -30.16 13.00
N SER A 81 3.21 -31.36 12.96
CA SER A 81 3.95 -32.61 13.15
C SER A 81 5.05 -32.77 12.09
N GLY A 82 4.71 -32.49 10.82
CA GLY A 82 5.69 -32.49 9.73
C GLY A 82 6.81 -31.47 9.94
N ALA A 83 6.49 -30.27 10.42
CA ALA A 83 7.48 -29.22 10.72
C ALA A 83 8.48 -29.64 11.78
N LEU A 84 7.99 -30.19 12.89
CA LEU A 84 8.84 -30.65 14.00
C LEU A 84 9.73 -31.82 13.59
N ALA A 85 9.23 -32.73 12.73
CA ALA A 85 9.97 -33.88 12.24
C ALA A 85 11.18 -33.51 11.36
N THR A 86 11.21 -32.31 10.78
CA THR A 86 12.37 -31.85 9.98
C THR A 86 13.65 -31.66 10.81
N GLY A 87 13.51 -31.46 12.13
CA GLY A 87 14.63 -31.12 13.01
C GLY A 87 15.11 -29.67 12.88
N GLU A 88 14.66 -28.93 11.87
CA GLU A 88 15.07 -27.55 11.61
C GLU A 88 14.63 -26.63 12.75
N PRO A 89 15.41 -25.58 13.06
CA PRO A 89 15.14 -24.77 14.24
C PRO A 89 14.24 -23.54 13.96
N GLU A 90 14.04 -23.19 12.69
CA GLU A 90 13.18 -22.09 12.24
C GLU A 90 12.44 -22.49 10.96
N LEU A 91 11.11 -22.37 10.97
CA LEU A 91 10.26 -22.72 9.84
C LEU A 91 9.11 -21.72 9.66
N ALA A 92 8.61 -21.59 8.44
CA ALA A 92 7.34 -20.96 8.14
C ALA A 92 6.39 -21.92 7.42
N LEU A 93 5.16 -22.02 7.91
CA LEU A 93 4.05 -22.77 7.35
C LEU A 93 3.21 -21.85 6.48
N ARG A 94 3.23 -22.11 5.17
CA ARG A 94 2.44 -21.44 4.13
C ARG A 94 1.76 -22.53 3.30
N ASN A 95 1.84 -22.46 1.98
CA ASN A 95 1.45 -23.55 1.07
C ASN A 95 2.52 -24.65 1.03
N GLY A 96 2.94 -25.12 2.21
CA GLY A 96 4.11 -25.98 2.41
C GLY A 96 5.02 -25.44 3.52
N LEU A 97 6.12 -26.16 3.75
CA LEU A 97 7.15 -25.78 4.72
C LEU A 97 8.25 -24.97 4.04
N LEU A 98 8.58 -23.83 4.62
CA LEU A 98 9.63 -22.93 4.15
C LEU A 98 10.72 -22.80 5.23
N LEU A 99 11.98 -22.81 4.78
CA LEU A 99 13.16 -22.72 5.63
C LEU A 99 13.93 -21.42 5.33
N PRO A 100 14.37 -20.66 6.35
CA PRO A 100 15.17 -19.47 6.13
C PRO A 100 16.58 -19.86 5.67
N ARG A 101 17.06 -19.21 4.61
CA ARG A 101 18.43 -19.32 4.11
C ARG A 101 18.95 -17.93 3.73
N LEU A 102 20.19 -17.64 4.13
CA LEU A 102 20.87 -16.41 3.74
C LEU A 102 21.40 -16.57 2.32
N VAL A 103 21.08 -15.62 1.43
CA VAL A 103 21.52 -15.61 0.03
C VAL A 103 22.35 -14.36 -0.25
N ARG A 104 23.28 -14.44 -1.21
CA ARG A 104 24.11 -13.32 -1.62
C ARG A 104 23.36 -12.46 -2.64
N GLY A 105 23.15 -11.17 -2.31
CA GLY A 105 22.99 -10.09 -3.29
C GLY A 105 21.95 -10.28 -4.41
N GLY A 106 20.81 -10.92 -4.12
CA GLY A 106 19.71 -11.09 -5.08
C GLY A 106 18.38 -11.06 -4.35
N ARG A 107 17.37 -10.49 -5.00
CA ARG A 107 15.99 -10.42 -4.50
C ARG A 107 15.34 -11.80 -4.65
N ALA A 108 15.72 -12.74 -3.77
CA ALA A 108 15.13 -14.08 -3.72
C ALA A 108 13.63 -14.07 -3.33
N ASP A 109 13.07 -12.89 -3.03
CA ASP A 109 11.67 -12.66 -2.74
C ASP A 109 10.81 -12.43 -3.99
N GLY A 110 11.38 -12.56 -5.20
CA GLY A 110 10.65 -12.46 -6.47
C GLY A 110 10.28 -11.02 -6.86
N THR A 111 11.14 -10.05 -6.52
CA THR A 111 10.94 -8.64 -6.87
C THR A 111 11.85 -8.18 -7.99
N LEU A 112 11.36 -7.24 -8.80
CA LEU A 112 11.99 -6.75 -10.02
C LEU A 112 13.28 -5.96 -9.71
N SER A 113 14.25 -6.10 -10.62
CA SER A 113 15.37 -5.16 -10.73
C SER A 113 14.95 -3.96 -11.55
N LEU A 114 15.30 -2.76 -11.09
CA LEU A 114 15.03 -1.52 -11.82
C LEU A 114 16.35 -1.03 -12.46
N PRO A 115 16.30 -0.44 -13.67
CA PRO A 115 17.42 0.30 -14.22
C PRO A 115 17.82 1.49 -13.33
N ASP A 116 19.07 1.92 -13.45
CA ASP A 116 19.51 3.19 -12.89
C ASP A 116 18.87 4.37 -13.66
N GLY A 117 18.66 5.49 -12.97
CA GLY A 117 18.07 6.70 -13.55
C GLY A 117 16.55 6.75 -13.53
N ASP A 118 15.98 7.72 -14.24
CA ASP A 118 14.56 8.10 -14.23
C ASP A 118 13.87 7.93 -15.59
N ALA A 119 14.53 7.29 -16.54
CA ALA A 119 14.06 7.04 -17.90
C ALA A 119 13.73 5.56 -18.11
N TRP A 120 12.81 5.01 -17.31
CA TRP A 120 12.34 3.62 -17.47
C TRP A 120 10.85 3.51 -17.13
N ARG A 121 10.19 2.45 -17.60
CA ARG A 121 8.83 2.09 -17.17
C ARG A 121 8.67 0.59 -17.09
N LEU A 122 7.71 0.12 -16.30
CA LEU A 122 7.28 -1.26 -16.37
C LEU A 122 6.51 -1.51 -17.67
N THR A 123 6.89 -2.58 -18.37
CA THR A 123 6.22 -3.06 -19.57
C THR A 123 5.88 -4.54 -19.41
N THR A 124 5.04 -5.03 -20.30
CA THR A 124 4.73 -6.45 -20.45
C THR A 124 4.80 -6.78 -21.93
N ASP A 125 5.33 -7.94 -22.27
CA ASP A 125 5.31 -8.44 -23.65
C ASP A 125 4.01 -9.19 -23.98
N GLY A 126 3.03 -9.19 -23.08
CA GLY A 126 1.70 -9.77 -23.28
C GLY A 126 1.70 -11.29 -23.38
N ARG A 127 2.77 -11.99 -22.96
CA ARG A 127 2.87 -13.47 -23.05
C ARG A 127 2.01 -14.25 -22.06
N GLY A 128 1.20 -13.56 -21.27
CA GLY A 128 0.14 -14.20 -20.48
C GLY A 128 0.47 -14.44 -19.01
N SER A 129 1.56 -13.88 -18.47
CA SER A 129 1.90 -14.01 -17.06
C SER A 129 2.29 -12.67 -16.41
N PRO A 130 1.81 -12.38 -15.19
CA PRO A 130 2.32 -11.26 -14.39
C PRO A 130 3.82 -11.33 -14.08
N GLU A 131 4.46 -12.49 -14.24
CA GLU A 131 5.91 -12.66 -14.10
C GLU A 131 6.70 -12.10 -15.30
N ASP A 132 6.05 -11.86 -16.44
CA ASP A 132 6.70 -11.38 -17.66
C ASP A 132 6.87 -9.85 -17.64
N ILE A 133 6.54 -9.20 -16.51
CA ILE A 133 6.69 -7.75 -16.35
C ILE A 133 8.16 -7.43 -16.14
N THR A 134 8.67 -6.54 -16.97
CA THR A 134 10.06 -6.08 -16.94
C THR A 134 10.10 -4.57 -16.80
N ALA A 135 11.23 -4.04 -16.32
CA ALA A 135 11.51 -2.61 -16.34
C ALA A 135 12.39 -2.32 -17.57
N GLU A 136 11.86 -1.55 -18.51
CA GLU A 136 12.52 -1.23 -19.78
C GLU A 136 12.86 0.26 -19.87
N PRO A 137 13.97 0.64 -20.54
CA PRO A 137 14.29 2.03 -20.81
C PRO A 137 13.16 2.75 -21.57
N ALA A 138 12.85 3.97 -21.16
CA ALA A 138 11.80 4.82 -21.72
C ALA A 138 12.33 6.26 -21.93
N PRO A 139 13.33 6.47 -22.82
CA PRO A 139 13.92 7.80 -23.05
C PRO A 139 12.91 8.83 -23.58
N GLU A 140 11.84 8.39 -24.23
CA GLU A 140 10.75 9.24 -24.71
C GLU A 140 10.05 10.02 -23.59
N ALA A 141 10.12 9.56 -22.34
CA ALA A 141 9.59 10.29 -21.20
C ALA A 141 10.27 11.68 -21.03
N HIS A 142 11.48 11.85 -21.57
CA HIS A 142 12.24 13.10 -21.56
C HIS A 142 12.22 13.86 -22.90
N ALA A 143 11.41 13.44 -23.87
CA ALA A 143 11.25 14.19 -25.12
C ALA A 143 10.68 15.60 -24.86
N PRO A 144 10.99 16.62 -25.67
CA PRO A 144 10.43 17.97 -25.48
C PRO A 144 8.90 17.95 -25.40
N LEU A 145 8.31 18.71 -24.47
CA LEU A 145 6.87 18.73 -24.27
C LEU A 145 6.13 19.42 -25.44
N GLY A 146 5.04 18.78 -25.86
CA GLY A 146 4.04 19.33 -26.75
C GLY A 146 3.12 20.34 -26.06
N LYS A 147 2.24 20.95 -26.86
CA LYS A 147 1.24 21.90 -26.36
C LYS A 147 0.26 21.20 -25.42
N GLY A 148 0.03 21.77 -24.25
CA GLY A 148 -0.90 21.22 -23.26
C GLY A 148 -0.37 20.01 -22.50
N GLU A 149 0.89 19.64 -22.66
CA GLU A 149 1.50 18.53 -21.92
C GLU A 149 2.17 18.99 -20.63
N VAL A 150 2.21 18.12 -19.64
CA VAL A 150 2.96 18.31 -18.40
C VAL A 150 3.79 17.07 -18.10
N ARG A 151 5.03 17.27 -17.67
CA ARG A 151 5.92 16.20 -17.21
C ARG A 151 5.80 16.05 -15.70
N ILE A 152 5.64 14.81 -15.25
CA ILE A 152 5.38 14.46 -13.86
C ILE A 152 6.46 13.48 -13.39
N ALA A 153 7.14 13.83 -12.30
CA ALA A 153 7.91 12.88 -11.49
C ALA A 153 6.93 12.05 -10.65
N VAL A 154 6.66 10.83 -11.09
CA VAL A 154 5.63 9.97 -10.50
C VAL A 154 6.08 9.45 -9.14
N ARG A 155 5.21 9.57 -8.14
CA ARG A 155 5.46 9.12 -6.76
C ARG A 155 4.63 7.90 -6.39
N ALA A 156 3.44 7.80 -6.97
CA ALA A 156 2.56 6.66 -6.79
C ALA A 156 1.67 6.46 -8.02
N ALA A 157 1.31 5.21 -8.32
CA ALA A 157 0.47 4.86 -9.46
C ALA A 157 -0.62 3.87 -9.06
N GLY A 158 -1.84 4.11 -9.51
CA GLY A 158 -2.97 3.22 -9.20
C GLY A 158 -2.88 1.94 -10.01
N LEU A 159 -3.07 0.79 -9.35
CA LEU A 159 -3.14 -0.52 -10.01
C LEU A 159 -4.60 -0.89 -10.27
N ASN A 160 -4.93 -1.22 -11.51
CA ASN A 160 -6.27 -1.48 -12.02
C ASN A 160 -6.41 -2.90 -12.56
N PHE A 161 -7.66 -3.37 -12.68
CA PHE A 161 -7.92 -4.69 -13.28
C PHE A 161 -7.55 -4.71 -14.77
N HIS A 162 -7.59 -3.56 -15.45
CA HIS A 162 -7.04 -3.41 -16.80
C HIS A 162 -5.55 -3.77 -16.87
N ASP A 163 -4.73 -3.39 -15.87
CA ASP A 163 -3.32 -3.78 -15.85
C ASP A 163 -3.13 -5.30 -15.75
N VAL A 164 -4.07 -6.01 -15.10
CA VAL A 164 -4.09 -7.48 -15.07
C VAL A 164 -4.43 -8.04 -16.45
N ILE A 165 -5.42 -7.46 -17.14
CA ILE A 165 -5.81 -7.87 -18.50
C ILE A 165 -4.64 -7.66 -19.47
N ALA A 166 -3.98 -6.49 -19.39
CA ALA A 166 -2.80 -6.17 -20.19
C ALA A 166 -1.64 -7.14 -19.92
N ALA A 167 -1.30 -7.39 -18.65
CA ALA A 167 -0.23 -8.34 -18.27
C ALA A 167 -0.53 -9.79 -18.70
N LEU A 168 -1.81 -10.16 -18.83
CA LEU A 168 -2.22 -11.47 -19.31
C LEU A 168 -2.35 -11.55 -20.84
N GLY A 169 -2.08 -10.47 -21.58
CA GLY A 169 -2.24 -10.45 -23.03
C GLY A 169 -3.69 -10.64 -23.49
N LEU A 170 -4.66 -10.30 -22.63
CA LEU A 170 -6.10 -10.50 -22.87
C LEU A 170 -6.79 -9.20 -23.32
N ASP A 171 -6.05 -8.11 -23.55
CA ASP A 171 -6.65 -6.87 -24.00
C ASP A 171 -7.04 -6.97 -25.49
N PRO A 172 -8.33 -6.81 -25.84
CA PRO A 172 -8.78 -6.87 -27.23
C PRO A 172 -8.33 -5.66 -28.06
N ASP A 173 -7.85 -4.57 -27.45
CA ASP A 173 -7.40 -3.35 -28.15
C ASP A 173 -5.86 -3.24 -28.18
N PRO A 174 -5.21 -3.40 -29.35
CA PRO A 174 -3.76 -3.24 -29.49
C PRO A 174 -3.24 -1.84 -29.12
N GLY A 175 -4.07 -0.80 -29.21
CA GLY A 175 -3.71 0.58 -28.86
C GLY A 175 -3.68 0.85 -27.36
N GLN A 176 -4.20 -0.08 -26.54
CA GLN A 176 -4.31 0.05 -25.07
C GLN A 176 -3.35 -0.88 -24.32
N GLN A 177 -2.34 -1.45 -24.98
CA GLN A 177 -1.42 -2.45 -24.40
C GLN A 177 -0.40 -1.89 -23.38
N GLY A 178 -0.71 -0.79 -22.70
CA GLY A 178 0.17 -0.14 -21.73
C GLY A 178 -0.23 -0.43 -20.28
N LEU A 179 0.76 -0.52 -19.39
CA LEU A 179 0.54 -0.58 -17.95
C LEU A 179 0.50 0.84 -17.35
N GLY A 180 -0.29 1.00 -16.29
CA GLY A 180 -0.33 2.21 -15.46
C GLY A 180 -1.04 3.38 -16.12
N SER A 181 -2.36 3.38 -16.02
CA SER A 181 -3.26 4.41 -16.59
C SER A 181 -3.58 5.58 -15.67
N GLU A 182 -3.09 5.57 -14.43
CA GLU A 182 -3.28 6.66 -13.47
C GLU A 182 -2.11 6.78 -12.50
N GLY A 183 -1.92 7.99 -11.99
CA GLY A 183 -0.94 8.21 -10.94
C GLY A 183 -1.01 9.57 -10.30
N ALA A 184 -0.05 9.79 -9.41
CA ALA A 184 0.15 11.03 -8.71
C ALA A 184 1.65 11.31 -8.54
N GLY A 185 2.03 12.57 -8.66
CA GLY A 185 3.42 12.99 -8.63
C GLY A 185 3.58 14.50 -8.62
N THR A 186 4.82 14.94 -8.81
CA THR A 186 5.17 16.36 -8.83
C THR A 186 5.43 16.80 -10.27
N VAL A 187 4.86 17.92 -10.70
CA VAL A 187 5.16 18.52 -12.00
C VAL A 187 6.64 18.94 -12.00
N ILE A 188 7.38 18.56 -13.05
CA ILE A 188 8.79 18.96 -13.23
C ILE A 188 8.99 19.85 -14.45
N GLU A 189 8.08 19.81 -15.41
CA GLU A 189 8.10 20.67 -16.60
C GLU A 189 6.68 20.86 -17.14
N VAL A 190 6.40 22.03 -17.70
CA VAL A 190 5.11 22.34 -18.34
C VAL A 190 5.34 22.75 -19.79
N GLY A 191 4.53 22.19 -20.68
CA GLY A 191 4.58 22.47 -22.11
C GLY A 191 3.86 23.77 -22.48
N PRO A 192 3.99 24.23 -23.73
CA PRO A 192 3.33 25.44 -24.20
C PRO A 192 1.81 25.41 -23.99
N GLY A 193 1.23 26.53 -23.55
CA GLY A 193 -0.22 26.67 -23.33
C GLY A 193 -0.75 26.04 -22.04
N VAL A 194 0.14 25.64 -21.13
CA VAL A 194 -0.21 25.30 -19.74
C VAL A 194 0.19 26.47 -18.84
N ASP A 195 -0.79 27.28 -18.45
CA ASP A 195 -0.56 28.52 -17.70
C ASP A 195 -0.94 28.41 -16.22
N ASP A 196 -1.55 27.29 -15.82
CA ASP A 196 -2.18 27.12 -14.52
C ASP A 196 -1.54 26.03 -13.65
N LEU A 197 -0.48 25.39 -14.13
CA LEU A 197 0.41 24.50 -13.37
C LEU A 197 1.86 24.98 -13.49
N ALA A 198 2.67 24.71 -12.47
CA ALA A 198 4.10 25.01 -12.48
C ALA A 198 4.93 23.85 -11.89
N PRO A 199 6.24 23.76 -12.21
CA PRO A 199 7.13 22.83 -11.54
C PRO A 199 7.03 22.95 -10.00
N GLY A 200 6.95 21.81 -9.32
CA GLY A 200 6.69 21.71 -7.88
C GLY A 200 5.23 21.48 -7.52
N ASP A 201 4.28 21.72 -8.43
CA ASP A 201 2.86 21.42 -8.18
C ASP A 201 2.64 19.91 -8.00
N ARG A 202 1.89 19.55 -6.97
CA ARG A 202 1.50 18.17 -6.69
C ARG A 202 0.22 17.85 -7.45
N VAL A 203 0.26 16.85 -8.35
CA VAL A 203 -0.84 16.52 -9.26
C VAL A 203 -1.20 15.04 -9.23
N MET A 204 -2.45 14.73 -9.57
CA MET A 204 -2.95 13.39 -9.84
C MET A 204 -3.85 13.40 -11.08
N GLY A 205 -4.02 12.25 -11.73
CA GLY A 205 -4.91 12.17 -12.87
C GLY A 205 -4.80 10.87 -13.67
N ILE A 206 -5.34 10.93 -14.88
CA ILE A 206 -5.32 9.84 -15.86
C ILE A 206 -4.21 10.12 -16.88
N PHE A 207 -3.20 9.25 -16.92
CA PHE A 207 -2.09 9.32 -17.87
C PHE A 207 -1.38 7.97 -17.95
N GLY A 208 -0.86 7.64 -19.13
CA GLY A 208 -0.11 6.40 -19.36
C GLY A 208 1.32 6.46 -18.83
N GLY A 209 1.95 5.29 -18.69
CA GLY A 209 3.35 5.19 -18.27
C GLY A 209 3.57 5.48 -16.78
N ALA A 210 2.51 5.48 -15.97
CA ALA A 210 2.60 5.78 -14.54
C ALA A 210 3.41 4.75 -13.75
N PHE A 211 3.68 3.55 -14.31
CA PHE A 211 4.58 2.56 -13.71
C PHE A 211 6.05 2.82 -14.06
N GLY A 212 6.44 4.09 -14.15
CA GLY A 212 7.80 4.58 -14.29
C GLY A 212 7.97 5.83 -13.42
N PRO A 213 9.21 6.29 -13.19
CA PRO A 213 9.45 7.46 -12.34
C PRO A 213 9.14 8.78 -13.07
N THR A 214 9.04 8.78 -14.40
CA THR A 214 8.69 9.95 -15.21
C THR A 214 7.57 9.61 -16.17
N ALA A 215 6.53 10.44 -16.21
CA ALA A 215 5.42 10.34 -17.16
C ALA A 215 5.09 11.70 -17.76
N VAL A 216 4.53 11.69 -18.98
CA VAL A 216 3.98 12.88 -19.63
C VAL A 216 2.46 12.73 -19.67
N ALA A 217 1.75 13.77 -19.25
CA ALA A 217 0.30 13.78 -19.17
C ALA A 217 -0.28 14.96 -19.95
N ASP A 218 -1.50 14.78 -20.46
CA ASP A 218 -2.33 15.87 -20.93
C ASP A 218 -2.78 16.71 -19.74
N ARG A 219 -2.60 18.03 -19.80
CA ARG A 219 -3.05 18.95 -18.74
C ARG A 219 -4.53 18.74 -18.40
N ARG A 220 -5.39 18.48 -19.38
CA ARG A 220 -6.85 18.36 -19.16
C ARG A 220 -7.23 17.18 -18.27
N THR A 221 -6.40 16.14 -18.20
CA THR A 221 -6.69 14.90 -17.46
C THR A 221 -6.04 14.86 -16.07
N VAL A 222 -5.42 15.96 -15.63
CA VAL A 222 -4.77 16.08 -14.32
C VAL A 222 -5.39 17.19 -13.48
N ALA A 223 -5.31 17.03 -12.16
CA ALA A 223 -5.73 18.03 -11.18
C ALA A 223 -4.71 18.12 -10.03
N ARG A 224 -4.70 19.26 -9.35
CA ARG A 224 -3.89 19.44 -8.14
C ARG A 224 -4.38 18.50 -7.02
N ILE A 225 -3.44 17.92 -6.29
CA ILE A 225 -3.74 17.08 -5.14
C ILE A 225 -4.27 17.95 -3.99
N PRO A 226 -5.41 17.62 -3.36
CA PRO A 226 -5.90 18.32 -2.18
C PRO A 226 -4.87 18.37 -1.04
N ALA A 227 -4.88 19.45 -0.26
CA ALA A 227 -4.00 19.60 0.89
C ALA A 227 -4.15 18.42 1.88
N GLY A 228 -3.03 17.95 2.44
CA GLY A 228 -3.00 16.85 3.40
C GLY A 228 -3.17 15.45 2.81
N TRP A 229 -3.31 15.30 1.49
CA TRP A 229 -3.30 13.97 0.87
C TRP A 229 -1.87 13.51 0.58
N SER A 230 -1.59 12.23 0.82
CA SER A 230 -0.39 11.57 0.34
C SER A 230 -0.51 11.23 -1.15
N PHE A 231 0.61 11.05 -1.85
CA PHE A 231 0.59 10.61 -3.25
C PHE A 231 -0.08 9.25 -3.43
N ALA A 232 0.11 8.32 -2.49
CA ALA A 232 -0.54 7.02 -2.54
C ALA A 232 -2.07 7.13 -2.47
N ARG A 233 -2.58 8.03 -1.62
CA ARG A 233 -4.02 8.33 -1.56
C ARG A 233 -4.49 8.97 -2.87
N ALA A 234 -3.76 9.96 -3.38
CA ALA A 234 -4.12 10.66 -4.60
C ALA A 234 -4.17 9.71 -5.81
N ALA A 235 -3.16 8.85 -5.99
CA ALA A 235 -3.10 7.86 -7.05
C ALA A 235 -4.19 6.77 -6.97
N SER A 236 -4.92 6.68 -5.85
CA SER A 236 -6.01 5.72 -5.67
C SER A 236 -7.38 6.20 -6.17
N VAL A 237 -7.49 7.47 -6.58
CA VAL A 237 -8.76 8.15 -6.84
C VAL A 237 -9.17 8.19 -8.32
N PRO A 238 -8.32 8.63 -9.28
CA PRO A 238 -8.76 8.99 -10.62
C PRO A 238 -9.61 7.93 -11.32
N VAL A 239 -9.09 6.76 -11.65
CA VAL A 239 -9.82 5.73 -12.41
C VAL A 239 -11.05 5.28 -11.65
N VAL A 240 -10.92 4.97 -10.35
CA VAL A 240 -12.03 4.34 -9.63
C VAL A 240 -13.24 5.25 -9.46
N PHE A 241 -13.01 6.54 -9.18
CA PHE A 241 -14.10 7.50 -9.03
C PHE A 241 -14.62 7.99 -10.38
N LEU A 242 -13.75 8.20 -11.37
CA LEU A 242 -14.19 8.63 -12.70
C LEU A 242 -14.97 7.54 -13.42
N THR A 243 -14.54 6.27 -13.35
CA THR A 243 -15.31 5.14 -13.91
C THR A 243 -16.67 5.00 -13.24
N ALA A 244 -16.74 5.15 -11.91
CA ALA A 244 -18.01 5.13 -11.18
C ALA A 244 -18.90 6.33 -11.55
N TYR A 245 -18.35 7.54 -11.59
CA TYR A 245 -19.08 8.76 -11.93
C TYR A 245 -19.64 8.67 -13.35
N TYR A 246 -18.79 8.36 -14.33
CA TYR A 246 -19.16 8.24 -15.74
C TYR A 246 -20.21 7.13 -15.95
N GLY A 247 -19.99 5.96 -15.34
CA GLY A 247 -20.93 4.85 -15.42
C GLY A 247 -22.28 5.13 -14.78
N LEU A 248 -22.32 5.79 -13.61
CA LEU A 248 -23.57 6.08 -12.90
C LEU A 248 -24.33 7.28 -13.48
N PHE A 249 -23.64 8.38 -13.80
CA PHE A 249 -24.29 9.65 -14.12
C PHE A 249 -24.35 9.94 -15.61
N ASP A 250 -23.25 9.82 -16.34
CA ASP A 250 -23.22 10.16 -17.77
C ASP A 250 -23.94 9.07 -18.59
N LEU A 251 -23.56 7.80 -18.38
CA LEU A 251 -24.14 6.66 -19.10
C LEU A 251 -25.38 6.12 -18.41
N GLY A 252 -25.28 5.93 -17.10
CA GLY A 252 -26.36 5.41 -16.27
C GLY A 252 -27.46 6.44 -16.03
N GLY A 253 -27.18 7.75 -16.07
CA GLY A 253 -28.16 8.82 -15.82
C GLY A 253 -28.85 8.75 -14.46
N LEU A 254 -28.23 8.14 -13.45
CA LEU A 254 -28.83 7.83 -12.16
C LEU A 254 -29.43 9.08 -11.50
N ARG A 255 -30.69 8.98 -11.08
CA ARG A 255 -31.44 10.08 -10.44
C ARG A 255 -31.76 9.79 -8.98
N ARG A 256 -32.03 10.85 -8.23
CA ARG A 256 -32.55 10.74 -6.87
C ARG A 256 -33.82 9.90 -6.83
N GLY A 257 -33.89 8.95 -5.89
CA GLY A 257 -35.03 8.05 -5.73
C GLY A 257 -35.00 6.81 -6.63
N GLU A 258 -34.12 6.75 -7.63
CA GLU A 258 -33.85 5.51 -8.37
C GLU A 258 -33.04 4.54 -7.51
N SER A 259 -32.87 3.32 -8.00
CA SER A 259 -32.09 2.28 -7.37
C SER A 259 -31.04 1.71 -8.32
N VAL A 260 -29.91 1.32 -7.76
CA VAL A 260 -28.77 0.81 -8.53
C VAL A 260 -28.25 -0.48 -7.92
N LEU A 261 -27.91 -1.44 -8.78
CA LEU A 261 -27.08 -2.59 -8.43
C LEU A 261 -25.62 -2.28 -8.74
N VAL A 262 -24.75 -2.43 -7.76
CA VAL A 262 -23.28 -2.31 -7.90
C VAL A 262 -22.64 -3.66 -7.64
N HIS A 263 -22.05 -4.24 -8.68
CA HIS A 263 -21.28 -5.48 -8.54
C HIS A 263 -19.87 -5.23 -7.99
N ALA A 264 -19.29 -6.26 -7.35
CA ALA A 264 -17.96 -6.23 -6.74
C ALA A 264 -17.74 -5.00 -5.81
N ALA A 265 -18.76 -4.66 -5.02
CA ALA A 265 -18.87 -3.39 -4.30
C ALA A 265 -17.76 -3.12 -3.26
N ALA A 266 -17.02 -4.16 -2.83
CA ALA A 266 -15.87 -4.01 -1.91
C ALA A 266 -14.54 -3.73 -2.63
N GLY A 267 -14.52 -3.70 -3.96
CA GLY A 267 -13.39 -3.25 -4.78
C GLY A 267 -13.38 -1.73 -4.99
N GLY A 268 -12.34 -1.21 -5.63
CA GLY A 268 -12.14 0.24 -5.82
C GLY A 268 -13.33 0.96 -6.45
N VAL A 269 -13.70 0.60 -7.70
CA VAL A 269 -14.83 1.22 -8.41
C VAL A 269 -16.14 0.99 -7.67
N GLY A 270 -16.36 -0.23 -7.16
CA GLY A 270 -17.57 -0.57 -6.41
C GLY A 270 -17.77 0.30 -5.17
N MET A 271 -16.73 0.52 -4.38
CA MET A 271 -16.80 1.38 -3.19
C MET A 271 -17.03 2.85 -3.56
N ALA A 272 -16.43 3.34 -4.64
CA ALA A 272 -16.67 4.68 -5.16
C ALA A 272 -18.13 4.84 -5.64
N ALA A 273 -18.64 3.86 -6.39
CA ALA A 273 -20.00 3.84 -6.91
C ALA A 273 -21.05 3.83 -5.79
N VAL A 274 -20.84 3.04 -4.72
CA VAL A 274 -21.74 3.04 -3.54
C VAL A 274 -21.80 4.44 -2.91
N GLN A 275 -20.67 5.12 -2.74
CA GLN A 275 -20.65 6.47 -2.16
C GLN A 275 -21.36 7.49 -3.06
N LEU A 276 -21.06 7.50 -4.36
CA LEU A 276 -21.66 8.41 -5.34
C LEU A 276 -23.17 8.18 -5.48
N ALA A 277 -23.62 6.93 -5.58
CA ALA A 277 -25.04 6.60 -5.69
C ALA A 277 -25.82 7.00 -4.43
N ARG A 278 -25.26 6.80 -3.23
CA ARG A 278 -25.88 7.26 -1.98
C ARG A 278 -25.96 8.77 -1.91
N HIS A 279 -24.91 9.48 -2.32
CA HIS A 279 -24.91 10.94 -2.41
C HIS A 279 -26.02 11.44 -3.34
N ALA A 280 -26.21 10.80 -4.49
CA ALA A 280 -27.29 11.09 -5.43
C ALA A 280 -28.70 10.78 -4.87
N GLY A 281 -28.79 10.13 -3.70
CA GLY A 281 -30.05 9.73 -3.08
C GLY A 281 -30.69 8.51 -3.74
N ALA A 282 -29.88 7.64 -4.34
CA ALA A 282 -30.33 6.36 -4.88
C ALA A 282 -30.33 5.25 -3.83
N ARG A 283 -31.22 4.27 -3.98
CA ARG A 283 -31.20 3.03 -3.18
C ARG A 283 -30.19 2.05 -3.77
N VAL A 284 -29.17 1.71 -3.00
CA VAL A 284 -28.06 0.87 -3.48
C VAL A 284 -28.25 -0.58 -3.07
N PHE A 285 -28.16 -1.47 -4.05
CA PHE A 285 -27.95 -2.91 -3.89
C PHE A 285 -26.53 -3.24 -4.27
N ALA A 286 -25.87 -4.13 -3.54
CA ALA A 286 -24.47 -4.42 -3.74
C ALA A 286 -24.17 -5.91 -3.65
N THR A 287 -23.26 -6.39 -4.50
CA THR A 287 -22.69 -7.72 -4.33
C THR A 287 -21.22 -7.66 -3.93
N ALA A 288 -20.83 -8.52 -2.99
CA ALA A 288 -19.44 -8.77 -2.62
C ALA A 288 -19.26 -10.18 -2.05
N SER A 289 -18.02 -10.65 -1.96
CA SER A 289 -17.71 -11.87 -1.20
C SER A 289 -18.16 -11.70 0.27
N PRO A 290 -18.78 -12.72 0.92
CA PRO A 290 -19.25 -12.62 2.30
C PRO A 290 -18.19 -12.14 3.30
N ALA A 291 -16.93 -12.53 3.10
CA ALA A 291 -15.80 -12.11 3.93
C ALA A 291 -15.50 -10.59 3.88
N LYS A 292 -16.16 -9.84 2.98
CA LYS A 292 -15.98 -8.40 2.79
C LYS A 292 -17.25 -7.60 3.10
N TRP A 293 -18.32 -8.24 3.59
CA TRP A 293 -19.59 -7.55 3.84
C TRP A 293 -19.49 -6.48 4.93
N ASP A 294 -18.64 -6.69 5.95
CA ASP A 294 -18.45 -5.70 7.02
C ASP A 294 -17.99 -4.33 6.49
N VAL A 295 -17.15 -4.32 5.46
CA VAL A 295 -16.72 -3.08 4.79
C VAL A 295 -17.90 -2.31 4.18
N LEU A 296 -18.89 -3.03 3.64
CA LEU A 296 -20.07 -2.43 3.03
C LEU A 296 -21.10 -2.01 4.07
N ARG A 297 -21.17 -2.73 5.21
CA ARG A 297 -21.97 -2.34 6.37
C ARG A 297 -21.48 -1.05 7.00
N ASP A 298 -20.16 -0.90 7.16
CA ASP A 298 -19.52 0.35 7.60
C ASP A 298 -19.79 1.50 6.60
N GLY A 299 -19.97 1.17 5.31
CA GLY A 299 -20.43 2.08 4.26
C GLY A 299 -21.95 2.39 4.29
N GLY A 300 -22.69 1.83 5.24
CA GLY A 300 -24.10 2.10 5.49
C GLY A 300 -25.09 1.20 4.72
N LEU A 301 -24.66 0.07 4.18
CA LEU A 301 -25.56 -0.93 3.58
C LEU A 301 -25.99 -1.97 4.61
N ASP A 302 -27.28 -2.27 4.66
CA ASP A 302 -27.82 -3.34 5.50
C ASP A 302 -27.80 -4.71 4.79
N ASP A 303 -28.08 -5.78 5.53
CA ASP A 303 -28.07 -7.14 4.99
C ASP A 303 -29.15 -7.37 3.91
N ALA A 304 -30.22 -6.59 3.86
CA ALA A 304 -31.25 -6.73 2.81
C ALA A 304 -30.73 -6.25 1.44
N HIS A 305 -29.74 -5.35 1.45
CA HIS A 305 -29.13 -4.78 0.25
C HIS A 305 -27.80 -5.45 -0.14
N LEU A 306 -27.40 -6.52 0.55
CA LEU A 306 -26.16 -7.25 0.30
C LEU A 306 -26.42 -8.66 -0.21
N ALA A 307 -25.63 -9.07 -1.20
CA ALA A 307 -25.60 -10.45 -1.69
C ALA A 307 -24.19 -10.89 -2.12
N SER A 308 -24.02 -12.19 -2.34
CA SER A 308 -22.74 -12.79 -2.72
C SER A 308 -22.41 -12.50 -4.19
N THR A 309 -21.13 -12.23 -4.50
CA THR A 309 -20.62 -12.24 -5.89
C THR A 309 -20.31 -13.64 -6.42
N ARG A 310 -20.45 -14.69 -5.59
CA ARG A 310 -20.06 -16.06 -5.97
C ARG A 310 -21.22 -16.90 -6.50
N THR A 311 -22.45 -16.40 -6.39
CA THR A 311 -23.66 -17.08 -6.84
C THR A 311 -24.56 -16.07 -7.54
N THR A 312 -25.50 -16.55 -8.35
CA THR A 312 -26.49 -15.70 -9.04
C THR A 312 -27.74 -15.44 -8.20
N ASP A 313 -27.79 -15.93 -6.96
CA ASP A 313 -28.93 -15.80 -6.03
C ASP A 313 -29.27 -14.35 -5.68
N PHE A 314 -28.34 -13.41 -5.92
CA PHE A 314 -28.60 -11.99 -5.74
C PHE A 314 -29.79 -11.51 -6.57
N ALA A 315 -30.04 -12.11 -7.75
CA ALA A 315 -31.15 -11.73 -8.60
C ALA A 315 -32.51 -12.01 -7.92
N GLU A 316 -32.71 -13.23 -7.42
CA GLU A 316 -33.96 -13.58 -6.72
C GLU A 316 -34.10 -12.83 -5.40
N ARG A 317 -33.00 -12.70 -4.65
CA ARG A 317 -32.99 -11.97 -3.37
C ARG A 317 -33.38 -10.52 -3.55
N PHE A 318 -32.81 -9.82 -4.52
CA PHE A 318 -33.11 -8.40 -4.74
C PHE A 318 -34.47 -8.18 -5.42
N LEU A 319 -34.96 -9.09 -6.27
CA LEU A 319 -36.37 -9.06 -6.72
C LEU A 319 -37.32 -9.18 -5.53
N THR A 320 -37.06 -10.13 -4.63
CA THR A 320 -37.88 -10.30 -3.43
C THR A 320 -37.85 -9.05 -2.55
N ALA A 321 -36.66 -8.50 -2.28
CA ALA A 321 -36.49 -7.27 -1.49
C ALA A 321 -37.10 -6.01 -2.15
N THR A 322 -37.35 -6.04 -3.45
CA THR A 322 -37.99 -4.96 -4.21
C THR A 322 -39.47 -5.23 -4.52
N GLY A 323 -40.05 -6.33 -4.03
CA GLY A 323 -41.42 -6.73 -4.35
C GLY A 323 -41.63 -6.99 -5.84
N GLY A 324 -40.59 -7.48 -6.54
CA GLY A 324 -40.60 -7.75 -7.97
C GLY A 324 -40.29 -6.54 -8.86
N ARG A 325 -40.10 -5.33 -8.30
CA ARG A 325 -39.80 -4.13 -9.09
C ARG A 325 -38.43 -4.19 -9.77
N GLY A 326 -37.45 -4.82 -9.12
CA GLY A 326 -36.05 -4.80 -9.54
C GLY A 326 -35.34 -3.48 -9.24
N VAL A 327 -34.32 -3.18 -10.03
CA VAL A 327 -33.51 -1.96 -9.98
C VAL A 327 -33.68 -1.11 -11.25
N ASP A 328 -33.14 0.11 -11.27
CA ASP A 328 -33.27 1.04 -12.39
C ASP A 328 -31.97 1.13 -13.21
N VAL A 329 -30.83 0.97 -12.52
CA VAL A 329 -29.48 0.94 -13.11
C VAL A 329 -28.73 -0.29 -12.59
N VAL A 330 -27.97 -0.94 -13.46
CA VAL A 330 -26.96 -1.94 -13.08
C VAL A 330 -25.61 -1.42 -13.53
N LEU A 331 -24.66 -1.30 -12.60
CA LEU A 331 -23.25 -1.09 -12.88
C LEU A 331 -22.53 -2.43 -12.72
N ASP A 332 -22.26 -3.09 -13.85
CA ASP A 332 -21.72 -4.46 -13.87
C ASP A 332 -20.21 -4.49 -14.09
N SER A 333 -19.58 -5.49 -13.48
CA SER A 333 -18.18 -5.85 -13.67
C SER A 333 -17.97 -7.37 -13.60
N LEU A 334 -19.05 -8.16 -13.59
CA LEU A 334 -19.01 -9.63 -13.63
C LEU A 334 -19.13 -10.09 -15.08
N ALA A 335 -19.20 -11.39 -15.32
CA ALA A 335 -19.24 -11.94 -16.67
C ALA A 335 -20.15 -13.17 -16.72
N ARG A 336 -20.52 -13.60 -17.94
CA ARG A 336 -21.27 -14.83 -18.20
C ARG A 336 -22.65 -14.82 -17.53
N GLU A 337 -23.02 -15.89 -16.83
CA GLU A 337 -24.33 -16.06 -16.20
C GLU A 337 -24.69 -14.97 -15.19
N PHE A 338 -23.70 -14.24 -14.68
CA PHE A 338 -23.89 -13.10 -13.78
C PHE A 338 -24.46 -11.88 -14.51
N VAL A 339 -24.06 -11.64 -15.77
CA VAL A 339 -24.62 -10.57 -16.63
C VAL A 339 -26.11 -10.86 -16.85
N ASP A 340 -26.44 -12.11 -17.20
CA ASP A 340 -27.83 -12.54 -17.43
C ASP A 340 -28.67 -12.45 -16.14
N ALA A 341 -28.07 -12.67 -14.96
CA ALA A 341 -28.71 -12.50 -13.67
C ALA A 341 -28.93 -11.01 -13.32
N GLY A 342 -27.98 -10.14 -13.66
CA GLY A 342 -28.14 -8.68 -13.55
C GLY A 342 -29.23 -8.12 -14.46
N LEU A 343 -29.32 -8.59 -15.71
CA LEU A 343 -30.37 -8.18 -16.65
C LEU A 343 -31.78 -8.56 -16.17
N ARG A 344 -31.92 -9.71 -15.50
CA ARG A 344 -33.18 -10.13 -14.85
C ARG A 344 -33.64 -9.20 -13.72
N LEU A 345 -32.77 -8.36 -13.18
CA LEU A 345 -33.11 -7.33 -12.20
C LEU A 345 -33.69 -6.05 -12.81
N LEU A 346 -33.87 -5.99 -14.13
CA LEU A 346 -34.49 -4.87 -14.84
C LEU A 346 -35.84 -5.25 -15.49
N PRO A 347 -36.80 -5.87 -14.76
CA PRO A 347 -38.03 -6.38 -15.37
C PRO A 347 -38.95 -5.29 -15.95
N ASN A 348 -38.77 -4.04 -15.51
CA ASN A 348 -39.52 -2.87 -15.96
C ASN A 348 -38.71 -1.97 -16.91
N GLY A 349 -37.65 -2.52 -17.53
CA GLY A 349 -36.64 -1.76 -18.26
C GLY A 349 -35.61 -1.12 -17.33
N GLY A 350 -34.66 -0.38 -17.91
CA GLY A 350 -33.59 0.27 -17.14
C GLY A 350 -32.32 0.50 -17.95
N ARG A 351 -31.21 0.78 -17.25
CA ARG A 351 -29.89 0.92 -17.86
C ARG A 351 -28.93 -0.12 -17.31
N PHE A 352 -28.31 -0.87 -18.20
CA PHE A 352 -27.26 -1.81 -17.87
C PHE A 352 -25.94 -1.26 -18.41
N VAL A 353 -25.05 -0.88 -17.49
CA VAL A 353 -23.77 -0.25 -17.81
C VAL A 353 -22.66 -1.24 -17.48
N GLU A 354 -22.03 -1.78 -18.52
CA GLU A 354 -21.06 -2.87 -18.44
C GLU A 354 -19.64 -2.32 -18.45
N MET A 355 -18.86 -2.66 -17.42
CA MET A 355 -17.43 -2.35 -17.33
C MET A 355 -16.55 -3.53 -17.79
N GLY A 356 -17.10 -4.75 -17.84
CA GLY A 356 -16.36 -5.95 -18.23
C GLY A 356 -16.01 -5.97 -19.73
N LYS A 357 -14.80 -6.43 -20.06
CA LYS A 357 -14.33 -6.57 -21.47
C LYS A 357 -14.43 -7.99 -22.03
N THR A 358 -14.59 -9.02 -21.18
CA THR A 358 -14.42 -10.44 -21.57
C THR A 358 -15.70 -11.11 -22.09
N ASP A 359 -16.88 -10.50 -21.93
CA ASP A 359 -18.19 -11.09 -22.33
C ASP A 359 -19.22 -10.00 -22.71
N VAL A 360 -18.78 -9.00 -23.47
CA VAL A 360 -19.63 -7.88 -23.87
C VAL A 360 -20.78 -8.37 -24.76
N ARG A 361 -22.01 -7.99 -24.41
CA ARG A 361 -23.23 -8.34 -25.16
C ARG A 361 -23.54 -7.33 -26.26
N ASP A 362 -24.22 -7.82 -27.30
CA ASP A 362 -24.76 -6.98 -28.37
C ASP A 362 -25.98 -6.19 -27.86
N PRO A 363 -25.98 -4.85 -27.91
CA PRO A 363 -27.07 -4.02 -27.37
C PRO A 363 -28.44 -4.33 -28.00
N GLU A 364 -28.50 -4.62 -29.30
CA GLU A 364 -29.77 -4.93 -29.97
C GLU A 364 -30.33 -6.27 -29.51
N THR A 365 -29.46 -7.27 -29.32
CA THR A 365 -29.84 -8.57 -28.78
C THR A 365 -30.38 -8.45 -27.36
N VAL A 366 -29.73 -7.65 -26.49
CA VAL A 366 -30.23 -7.39 -25.14
C VAL A 366 -31.59 -6.69 -25.19
N ALA A 367 -31.76 -5.66 -26.02
CA ALA A 367 -33.04 -4.94 -26.13
C ALA A 367 -34.20 -5.83 -26.63
N ARG A 368 -33.91 -6.82 -27.50
CA ARG A 368 -34.89 -7.82 -27.94
C ARG A 368 -35.28 -8.80 -26.84
N GLN A 369 -34.32 -9.23 -26.02
CA GLN A 369 -34.55 -10.22 -24.95
C GLN A 369 -35.12 -9.61 -23.67
N TYR A 370 -34.75 -8.36 -23.37
CA TYR A 370 -35.12 -7.62 -22.17
C TYR A 370 -35.76 -6.27 -22.58
N PRO A 371 -37.07 -6.26 -22.85
CA PRO A 371 -37.76 -5.06 -23.32
C PRO A 371 -37.56 -3.86 -22.39
N GLY A 372 -37.21 -2.70 -22.95
CA GLY A 372 -36.98 -1.46 -22.20
C GLY A 372 -35.61 -1.34 -21.53
N VAL A 373 -34.73 -2.34 -21.64
CA VAL A 373 -33.36 -2.28 -21.14
C VAL A 373 -32.44 -1.66 -22.19
N ARG A 374 -31.67 -0.64 -21.78
CA ARG A 374 -30.56 -0.09 -22.55
C ARG A 374 -29.25 -0.65 -22.04
N TYR A 375 -28.55 -1.39 -22.88
CA TYR A 375 -27.23 -1.94 -22.56
C TYR A 375 -26.12 -1.08 -23.17
N ARG A 376 -25.11 -0.73 -22.37
CA ARG A 376 -23.94 0.02 -22.80
C ARG A 376 -22.68 -0.53 -22.11
N ALA A 377 -21.82 -1.19 -22.89
CA ALA A 377 -20.43 -1.38 -22.49
C ALA A 377 -19.62 -0.11 -22.73
N PHE A 378 -18.65 0.17 -21.86
CA PHE A 378 -17.84 1.39 -21.95
C PHE A 378 -16.42 1.21 -21.44
N ASP A 379 -15.51 2.01 -21.99
CA ASP A 379 -14.23 2.36 -21.40
C ASP A 379 -14.23 3.82 -20.93
N LEU A 380 -13.54 4.13 -19.82
CA LEU A 380 -13.48 5.50 -19.29
C LEU A 380 -12.85 6.47 -20.31
N MET A 381 -11.88 6.00 -21.10
CA MET A 381 -11.17 6.85 -22.07
C MET A 381 -12.09 7.37 -23.18
N GLU A 382 -13.25 6.75 -23.41
CA GLU A 382 -14.27 7.23 -24.36
C GLU A 382 -14.85 8.61 -23.98
N ALA A 383 -14.78 9.01 -22.70
CA ALA A 383 -15.28 10.31 -22.25
C ALA A 383 -14.49 11.48 -22.86
N GLY A 384 -13.22 11.24 -23.24
CA GLY A 384 -12.33 12.28 -23.75
C GLY A 384 -11.73 13.17 -22.65
N PRO A 385 -10.62 13.86 -22.96
CA PRO A 385 -9.80 14.55 -21.97
C PRO A 385 -10.53 15.72 -21.30
N GLU A 386 -11.37 16.46 -22.03
CA GLU A 386 -12.19 17.54 -21.46
C GLU A 386 -13.14 17.02 -20.38
N ARG A 387 -13.92 15.98 -20.70
CA ARG A 387 -14.90 15.43 -19.76
C ARG A 387 -14.22 14.76 -18.56
N ILE A 388 -13.08 14.10 -18.77
CA ILE A 388 -12.25 13.57 -17.68
C ILE A 388 -11.87 14.70 -16.71
N GLY A 389 -11.42 15.85 -17.21
CA GLY A 389 -11.08 17.01 -16.39
C GLY A 389 -12.27 17.55 -15.59
N GLU A 390 -13.43 17.69 -16.23
CA GLU A 390 -14.67 18.13 -15.58
C GLU A 390 -15.11 17.17 -14.46
N MET A 391 -15.17 15.87 -14.76
CA MET A 391 -15.55 14.85 -13.77
C MET A 391 -14.54 14.79 -12.62
N LEU A 392 -13.24 15.00 -12.89
CA LEU A 392 -12.22 14.99 -11.85
C LEU A 392 -12.38 16.19 -10.91
N ALA A 393 -12.72 17.36 -11.44
CA ALA A 393 -13.05 18.54 -10.64
C ALA A 393 -14.29 18.29 -9.76
N ASP A 394 -15.38 17.78 -10.33
CA ASP A 394 -16.60 17.46 -9.59
C ASP A 394 -16.34 16.46 -8.44
N VAL A 395 -15.59 15.39 -8.72
CA VAL A 395 -15.21 14.39 -7.71
C VAL A 395 -14.38 15.04 -6.59
N LEU A 396 -13.42 15.90 -6.94
CA LEU A 396 -12.60 16.60 -5.96
C LEU A 396 -13.41 17.57 -5.10
N ASP A 397 -14.40 18.25 -5.67
CA ASP A 397 -15.31 19.11 -4.92
C ASP A 397 -16.13 18.31 -3.91
N LEU A 398 -16.61 17.11 -4.29
CA LEU A 398 -17.31 16.22 -3.36
C LEU A 398 -16.39 15.70 -2.22
N PHE A 399 -15.10 15.50 -2.48
CA PHE A 399 -14.12 15.23 -1.43
C PHE A 399 -13.93 16.46 -0.51
N GLY A 400 -13.83 17.65 -1.08
CA GLY A 400 -13.71 18.91 -0.33
C GLY A 400 -14.90 19.18 0.59
N GLN A 401 -16.10 18.77 0.17
CA GLN A 401 -17.33 18.86 0.97
C GLN A 401 -17.46 17.74 2.02
N GLY A 402 -16.55 16.75 2.04
CA GLY A 402 -16.61 15.60 2.94
C GLY A 402 -17.71 14.59 2.59
N VAL A 403 -18.30 14.69 1.39
CA VAL A 403 -19.30 13.73 0.87
C VAL A 403 -18.61 12.41 0.53
N LEU A 404 -17.48 12.49 -0.15
CA LEU A 404 -16.66 11.33 -0.49
C LEU A 404 -15.53 11.14 0.53
N ARG A 405 -15.22 9.88 0.81
CA ARG A 405 -14.12 9.48 1.68
C ARG A 405 -13.10 8.65 0.89
N PRO A 406 -11.79 8.88 1.13
CA PRO A 406 -10.75 8.09 0.49
C PRO A 406 -10.94 6.60 0.76
N LEU A 407 -10.67 5.77 -0.25
CA LEU A 407 -10.75 4.33 -0.13
C LEU A 407 -9.56 3.77 0.66
N PRO A 408 -9.67 2.56 1.25
CA PRO A 408 -8.52 1.84 1.76
C PRO A 408 -7.47 1.64 0.66
N VAL A 409 -6.21 2.00 0.95
CA VAL A 409 -5.09 1.89 0.00
C VAL A 409 -4.10 0.85 0.50
N THR A 410 -3.76 -0.10 -0.36
CA THR A 410 -2.65 -1.03 -0.17
C THR A 410 -1.48 -0.59 -1.05
N GLY A 411 -0.44 -0.05 -0.43
CA GLY A 411 0.79 0.35 -1.12
C GLY A 411 1.73 -0.83 -1.34
N TRP A 412 2.24 -0.96 -2.56
CA TRP A 412 3.25 -1.93 -2.97
C TRP A 412 4.46 -1.18 -3.48
N ASP A 413 5.66 -1.64 -3.17
CA ASP A 413 6.83 -1.14 -3.88
C ASP A 413 6.70 -1.49 -5.38
N VAL A 414 7.05 -0.60 -6.31
CA VAL A 414 6.97 -0.89 -7.76
C VAL A 414 7.71 -2.17 -8.15
N ARG A 415 8.78 -2.53 -7.42
CA ARG A 415 9.53 -3.78 -7.63
C ARG A 415 8.71 -5.02 -7.31
N GLN A 416 7.60 -4.88 -6.58
CA GLN A 416 6.65 -5.93 -6.24
C GLN A 416 5.45 -5.98 -7.20
N ALA A 417 5.48 -5.28 -8.33
CA ALA A 417 4.38 -5.22 -9.30
C ALA A 417 3.82 -6.61 -9.71
N PRO A 418 4.63 -7.65 -10.01
CA PRO A 418 4.11 -8.99 -10.31
C PRO A 418 3.26 -9.59 -9.17
N ALA A 419 3.70 -9.40 -7.92
CA ALA A 419 2.94 -9.87 -6.77
C ALA A 419 1.68 -9.03 -6.51
N ALA A 420 1.75 -7.71 -6.72
CA ALA A 420 0.60 -6.82 -6.61
C ALA A 420 -0.50 -7.18 -7.62
N LEU A 421 -0.13 -7.46 -8.87
CA LEU A 421 -1.06 -7.89 -9.92
C LEU A 421 -1.69 -9.26 -9.64
N ARG A 422 -0.91 -10.23 -9.14
CA ARG A 422 -1.48 -11.51 -8.68
C ARG A 422 -2.44 -11.35 -7.52
N SER A 423 -2.12 -10.47 -6.56
CA SER A 423 -3.02 -10.16 -5.44
C SER A 423 -4.33 -9.55 -5.93
N LEU A 424 -4.25 -8.66 -6.92
CA LEU A 424 -5.41 -8.04 -7.57
C LEU A 424 -6.24 -9.05 -8.37
N SER A 425 -5.61 -9.91 -9.18
CA SER A 425 -6.31 -10.91 -10.00
C SER A 425 -7.05 -11.95 -9.16
N GLN A 426 -6.54 -12.27 -7.97
CA GLN A 426 -7.20 -13.17 -7.01
C GLN A 426 -8.30 -12.48 -6.18
N ALA A 427 -8.56 -11.19 -6.41
CA ALA A 427 -9.58 -10.39 -5.72
C ALA A 427 -9.50 -10.49 -4.19
N ARG A 428 -8.29 -10.59 -3.61
CA ARG A 428 -8.11 -10.74 -2.15
C ARG A 428 -8.33 -9.44 -1.38
N GLY A 429 -7.95 -8.31 -1.97
CA GLY A 429 -7.96 -6.99 -1.31
C GLY A 429 -9.32 -6.30 -1.24
N VAL A 430 -9.38 -5.26 -0.42
CA VAL A 430 -10.47 -4.28 -0.32
C VAL A 430 -9.92 -2.93 -0.76
N GLY A 431 -10.74 -2.09 -1.41
CA GLY A 431 -10.32 -0.78 -1.86
C GLY A 431 -9.38 -0.85 -3.06
N LYS A 432 -8.23 -0.17 -2.98
CA LYS A 432 -7.34 0.11 -4.12
C LYS A 432 -5.88 -0.29 -3.83
N ASN A 433 -5.24 -0.91 -4.80
CA ASN A 433 -3.80 -1.17 -4.76
C ASN A 433 -3.06 -0.05 -5.51
N VAL A 434 -1.91 0.34 -4.98
CA VAL A 434 -1.09 1.43 -5.52
C VAL A 434 0.36 0.98 -5.53
N LEU A 435 1.07 1.22 -6.63
CA LEU A 435 2.52 1.08 -6.73
C LEU A 435 3.19 2.36 -6.24
N LEU A 436 4.18 2.24 -5.36
CA LEU A 436 4.99 3.31 -4.80
C LEU A 436 6.32 3.33 -5.56
N LEU A 437 6.62 4.48 -6.15
CA LEU A 437 7.83 4.67 -6.94
C LEU A 437 8.98 5.08 -5.99
N PRO A 438 10.19 4.55 -6.17
CA PRO A 438 11.36 5.02 -5.45
C PRO A 438 11.58 6.51 -5.73
N ALA A 439 11.84 7.29 -4.68
CA ALA A 439 12.21 8.69 -4.79
C ALA A 439 13.55 8.92 -4.09
N ALA A 440 14.38 9.77 -4.67
CA ALA A 440 15.58 10.25 -3.99
C ALA A 440 15.18 11.25 -2.90
N PRO A 441 15.92 11.32 -1.77
CA PRO A 441 15.76 12.41 -0.82
C PRO A 441 16.01 13.75 -1.51
N ASP A 442 15.08 14.69 -1.33
CA ASP A 442 15.25 16.08 -1.79
C ASP A 442 16.42 16.73 -1.03
N PRO A 443 17.47 17.22 -1.72
CA PRO A 443 18.59 17.90 -1.08
C PRO A 443 18.19 19.14 -0.27
N GLU A 444 17.12 19.84 -0.69
CA GLU A 444 16.58 21.03 -0.02
C GLU A 444 15.52 20.68 1.03
N GLY A 445 15.15 19.40 1.14
CA GLY A 445 14.34 18.85 2.21
C GLY A 445 15.13 18.62 3.51
N THR A 446 14.42 18.55 4.62
CA THR A 446 14.98 18.22 5.93
C THR A 446 15.12 16.70 6.10
N VAL A 447 16.27 16.25 6.57
CA VAL A 447 16.49 14.86 7.02
C VAL A 447 16.60 14.80 8.54
N LEU A 448 15.70 14.04 9.17
CA LEU A 448 15.75 13.77 10.62
C LEU A 448 16.70 12.60 10.90
N VAL A 449 17.72 12.82 11.73
CA VAL A 449 18.63 11.78 12.19
C VAL A 449 18.53 11.63 13.71
N THR A 450 18.11 10.44 14.17
CA THR A 450 18.10 10.10 15.60
C THR A 450 19.39 9.35 15.96
N GLY A 451 19.91 9.57 17.17
CA GLY A 451 21.15 8.90 17.59
C GLY A 451 22.40 9.41 16.85
N ALA A 452 22.37 10.64 16.34
CA ALA A 452 23.44 11.25 15.56
C ALA A 452 24.80 11.33 16.30
N THR A 453 24.80 11.32 17.63
CA THR A 453 26.04 11.32 18.44
C THR A 453 26.72 9.96 18.52
N GLY A 454 26.03 8.87 18.18
CA GLY A 454 26.63 7.54 18.09
C GLY A 454 27.52 7.41 16.85
N THR A 455 28.44 6.45 16.87
CA THR A 455 29.44 6.25 15.79
C THR A 455 28.80 6.18 14.40
N LEU A 456 27.77 5.33 14.24
CA LEU A 456 27.08 5.17 12.95
C LEU A 456 26.26 6.40 12.56
N GLY A 457 25.55 7.02 13.53
CA GLY A 457 24.76 8.22 13.29
C GLY A 457 25.61 9.39 12.80
N ARG A 458 26.80 9.56 13.38
CA ARG A 458 27.78 10.59 12.98
C ARG A 458 28.27 10.38 11.55
N LEU A 459 28.73 9.16 11.24
CA LEU A 459 29.22 8.80 9.92
C LEU A 459 28.15 8.98 8.85
N LEU A 460 26.91 8.58 9.16
CA LEU A 460 25.79 8.72 8.25
C LEU A 460 25.41 10.19 8.04
N ALA A 461 25.33 11.00 9.10
CA ALA A 461 25.03 12.43 8.97
C ALA A 461 26.03 13.12 8.03
N ARG A 462 27.33 12.80 8.17
CA ARG A 462 28.37 13.29 7.25
C ARG A 462 28.16 12.78 5.82
N HIS A 463 27.85 11.49 5.66
CA HIS A 463 27.62 10.89 4.35
C HIS A 463 26.42 11.51 3.62
N LEU A 464 25.33 11.81 4.34
CA LEU A 464 24.15 12.50 3.80
C LEU A 464 24.52 13.87 3.21
N VAL A 465 25.33 14.66 3.92
CA VAL A 465 25.77 15.98 3.43
C VAL A 465 26.72 15.85 2.23
N VAL A 466 27.73 14.97 2.32
CA VAL A 466 28.81 14.90 1.33
C VAL A 466 28.42 14.14 0.07
N ALA A 467 27.78 12.97 0.22
CA ALA A 467 27.47 12.08 -0.90
C ALA A 467 26.06 12.29 -1.46
N HIS A 468 25.10 12.68 -0.62
CA HIS A 468 23.70 12.91 -1.04
C HIS A 468 23.33 14.40 -1.12
N GLY A 469 24.25 15.31 -0.82
CA GLY A 469 24.03 16.76 -0.96
C GLY A 469 23.01 17.35 0.01
N THR A 470 22.60 16.63 1.06
CA THR A 470 21.60 17.09 2.03
C THR A 470 22.00 18.42 2.66
N ARG A 471 21.11 19.43 2.56
CA ARG A 471 21.34 20.78 3.08
C ARG A 471 20.72 21.03 4.44
N HIS A 472 19.65 20.32 4.80
CA HIS A 472 18.94 20.56 6.05
C HIS A 472 18.92 19.30 6.91
N LEU A 473 19.57 19.36 8.08
CA LEU A 473 19.62 18.27 9.04
C LEU A 473 18.90 18.64 10.33
N LEU A 474 18.02 17.75 10.78
CA LEU A 474 17.45 17.80 12.11
C LEU A 474 18.03 16.65 12.94
N LEU A 475 18.89 16.97 13.91
CA LEU A 475 19.52 15.99 14.79
C LEU A 475 18.73 15.91 16.10
N ALA A 476 18.12 14.76 16.37
CA ALA A 476 17.27 14.57 17.55
C ALA A 476 17.85 13.53 18.52
N GLY A 477 17.80 13.85 19.81
CA GLY A 477 18.10 12.91 20.88
C GLY A 477 17.80 13.50 22.25
N ARG A 478 17.68 12.65 23.28
CA ARG A 478 17.24 13.05 24.64
C ARG A 478 18.01 14.23 25.24
N ARG A 479 19.31 14.32 25.02
CA ARG A 479 20.18 15.39 25.53
C ARG A 479 20.30 16.59 24.58
N GLY A 480 19.81 16.49 23.34
CA GLY A 480 19.92 17.56 22.33
C GLY A 480 21.34 18.11 22.21
N GLY A 481 21.46 19.45 22.21
CA GLY A 481 22.73 20.17 22.10
C GLY A 481 23.70 19.93 23.26
N SER A 482 23.24 19.41 24.40
CA SER A 482 24.09 19.09 25.55
C SER A 482 24.68 17.67 25.50
N ALA A 483 24.47 16.94 24.40
CA ALA A 483 25.06 15.62 24.22
C ALA A 483 26.56 15.73 23.90
N ASP A 484 27.36 14.83 24.48
CA ASP A 484 28.80 14.78 24.23
C ASP A 484 29.10 14.62 22.73
N GLY A 485 29.99 15.46 22.20
CA GLY A 485 30.38 15.43 20.79
C GLY A 485 29.36 16.03 19.81
N MET A 486 28.23 16.59 20.29
CA MET A 486 27.24 17.27 19.45
C MET A 486 27.73 18.63 18.94
N PRO A 487 28.33 19.52 19.75
CA PRO A 487 28.84 20.80 19.25
C PRO A 487 29.88 20.64 18.14
N GLU A 488 30.77 19.65 18.27
CA GLU A 488 31.77 19.31 17.25
C GLU A 488 31.11 18.79 15.97
N LEU A 489 30.09 17.94 16.10
CA LEU A 489 29.34 17.41 14.95
C LEU A 489 28.62 18.53 14.18
N VAL A 490 27.94 19.43 14.90
CA VAL A 490 27.26 20.58 14.29
C VAL A 490 28.25 21.44 13.53
N ARG A 491 29.40 21.74 14.12
CA ARG A 491 30.46 22.55 13.48
C ARG A 491 31.01 21.87 12.22
N GLU A 492 31.24 20.56 12.28
CA GLU A 492 31.70 19.77 11.14
C GLU A 492 30.69 19.81 9.98
N LEU A 493 29.43 19.46 10.26
CA LEU A 493 28.37 19.40 9.24
C LEU A 493 28.06 20.78 8.66
N THR A 494 28.10 21.84 9.48
CA THR A 494 27.96 23.23 9.01
C THR A 494 29.13 23.62 8.11
N GLY A 495 30.36 23.25 8.47
CA GLY A 495 31.54 23.45 7.62
C GLY A 495 31.49 22.70 6.30
N LEU A 496 30.70 21.61 6.22
CA LEU A 496 30.42 20.85 5.00
C LEU A 496 29.23 21.41 4.19
N GLY A 497 28.61 22.51 4.65
CA GLY A 497 27.56 23.22 3.91
C GLY A 497 26.12 22.82 4.28
N ALA A 498 25.90 22.17 5.43
CA ALA A 498 24.55 21.89 5.92
C ALA A 498 24.08 22.89 6.98
N SER A 499 22.80 23.26 6.95
CA SER A 499 22.11 23.89 8.07
C SER A 499 21.66 22.81 9.05
N VAL A 500 22.15 22.87 10.29
CA VAL A 500 21.91 21.85 11.31
C VAL A 500 21.07 22.40 12.45
N THR A 501 19.90 21.82 12.65
CA THR A 501 19.05 22.04 13.83
C THR A 501 19.23 20.89 14.79
N VAL A 502 19.41 21.18 16.08
CA VAL A 502 19.52 20.16 17.13
C VAL A 502 18.35 20.29 18.10
N ALA A 503 17.68 19.18 18.37
CA ALA A 503 16.53 19.13 19.28
C ALA A 503 16.75 18.12 20.41
N ALA A 504 16.45 18.55 21.63
CA ALA A 504 16.29 17.66 22.78
C ALA A 504 14.92 16.97 22.68
N CYS A 505 14.89 15.70 22.27
CA CYS A 505 13.65 14.95 22.07
C CYS A 505 13.87 13.46 22.37
N ASP A 506 13.01 12.88 23.21
CA ASP A 506 12.84 11.41 23.25
C ASP A 506 11.87 11.03 22.14
N VAL A 507 12.36 10.40 21.08
CA VAL A 507 11.54 10.01 19.91
C VAL A 507 10.55 8.87 20.23
N ALA A 508 10.69 8.22 21.39
CA ALA A 508 9.68 7.29 21.90
C ALA A 508 8.51 8.01 22.60
N ASP A 509 8.65 9.30 22.93
CA ASP A 509 7.52 10.14 23.36
C ASP A 509 6.82 10.71 22.13
N ARG A 510 5.65 10.15 21.83
CA ARG A 510 4.86 10.51 20.66
C ARG A 510 4.46 11.99 20.65
N ALA A 511 4.16 12.58 21.81
CA ALA A 511 3.75 13.99 21.89
C ALA A 511 4.95 14.92 21.63
N ALA A 512 6.10 14.62 22.23
CA ALA A 512 7.33 15.35 21.99
C ALA A 512 7.78 15.25 20.52
N LEU A 513 7.70 14.06 19.93
CA LEU A 513 8.02 13.83 18.53
C LEU A 513 7.07 14.59 17.60
N ALA A 514 5.75 14.59 17.87
CA ALA A 514 4.79 15.36 17.09
C ALA A 514 5.10 16.86 17.13
N ALA A 515 5.43 17.41 18.30
CA ALA A 515 5.84 18.81 18.44
C ALA A 515 7.13 19.12 17.67
N LEU A 516 8.11 18.21 17.71
CA LEU A 516 9.35 18.35 16.95
C LEU A 516 9.09 18.35 15.44
N LEU A 517 8.30 17.41 14.93
CA LEU A 517 7.96 17.33 13.52
C LEU A 517 7.19 18.57 13.05
N GLY A 518 6.29 19.09 13.89
CA GLY A 518 5.57 20.34 13.63
C GLY A 518 6.46 21.60 13.60
N SER A 519 7.69 21.54 14.11
CA SER A 519 8.65 22.64 14.06
C SER A 519 9.47 22.70 12.76
N VAL A 520 9.39 21.67 11.91
CA VAL A 520 10.09 21.63 10.63
C VAL A 520 9.54 22.72 9.70
N PRO A 521 10.38 23.61 9.14
CA PRO A 521 9.91 24.69 8.28
C PRO A 521 9.21 24.16 7.02
N ALA A 522 8.07 24.75 6.65
CA ALA A 522 7.35 24.39 5.43
C ALA A 522 8.16 24.61 4.13
N ALA A 523 9.12 25.54 4.16
CA ALA A 523 10.04 25.79 3.05
C ALA A 523 11.06 24.66 2.82
N HIS A 524 11.35 23.87 3.87
CA HIS A 524 12.29 22.75 3.85
C HIS A 524 11.64 21.53 4.52
N PRO A 525 10.60 20.95 3.89
CA PRO A 525 9.78 19.91 4.52
C PRO A 525 10.62 18.66 4.86
N LEU A 526 10.14 17.86 5.81
CA LEU A 526 10.79 16.59 6.13
C LEU A 526 10.65 15.61 4.95
N THR A 527 11.78 15.15 4.40
CA THR A 527 11.80 14.24 3.23
C THR A 527 12.48 12.90 3.53
N ALA A 528 13.23 12.78 4.63
CA ALA A 528 13.72 11.48 5.09
C ALA A 528 13.91 11.42 6.60
N VAL A 529 13.84 10.20 7.13
CA VAL A 529 14.13 9.88 8.52
C VAL A 529 15.14 8.75 8.58
N VAL A 530 16.19 8.93 9.37
CA VAL A 530 17.12 7.86 9.73
C VAL A 530 17.12 7.67 11.24
N HIS A 531 16.66 6.50 11.67
CA HIS A 531 16.59 6.13 13.07
C HIS A 531 17.78 5.25 13.46
N ALA A 532 18.85 5.88 13.94
CA ALA A 532 20.05 5.20 14.43
C ALA A 532 20.13 5.14 15.97
N ALA A 533 19.13 5.69 16.69
CA ALA A 533 19.09 5.61 18.14
C ALA A 533 18.94 4.16 18.63
N GLY A 534 19.56 3.89 19.78
CA GLY A 534 19.53 2.60 20.45
C GLY A 534 20.29 2.66 21.77
N VAL A 535 20.00 1.73 22.66
CA VAL A 535 20.76 1.48 23.89
C VAL A 535 21.03 -0.02 23.98
N LEU A 536 22.17 -0.39 24.56
CA LEU A 536 22.53 -1.77 24.83
C LEU A 536 22.35 -2.06 26.32
N ASP A 537 21.94 -3.28 26.64
CA ASP A 537 21.77 -3.75 28.02
C ASP A 537 21.97 -5.27 28.08
N ASP A 538 23.19 -5.71 27.74
CA ASP A 538 23.51 -7.11 27.51
C ASP A 538 23.33 -7.95 28.79
N ALA A 539 22.68 -9.11 28.62
CA ALA A 539 22.32 -10.04 29.69
C ALA A 539 21.97 -11.41 29.11
N THR A 540 22.37 -12.48 29.82
CA THR A 540 21.86 -13.82 29.51
C THR A 540 20.35 -13.89 29.72
N ILE A 541 19.70 -14.87 29.09
CA ILE A 541 18.26 -15.11 29.25
C ILE A 541 17.85 -15.23 30.72
N ALA A 542 18.67 -15.88 31.55
CA ALA A 542 18.41 -16.01 32.98
C ALA A 542 18.52 -14.68 33.75
N GLY A 543 19.38 -13.76 33.29
CA GLY A 543 19.62 -12.46 33.93
C GLY A 543 18.79 -11.30 33.37
N LEU A 544 17.98 -11.54 32.33
CA LEU A 544 17.08 -10.55 31.77
C LEU A 544 15.85 -10.34 32.67
N THR A 545 15.46 -9.08 32.83
CA THR A 545 14.23 -8.68 33.52
C THR A 545 13.33 -7.87 32.58
N PRO A 546 12.02 -7.79 32.85
CA PRO A 546 11.11 -6.95 32.10
C PRO A 546 11.61 -5.50 31.97
N ASP A 547 12.13 -4.90 33.04
CA ASP A 547 12.64 -3.52 33.02
C ASP A 547 13.85 -3.32 32.08
N ARG A 548 14.74 -4.32 31.99
CA ARG A 548 15.89 -4.29 31.05
C ARG A 548 15.43 -4.41 29.60
N LEU A 549 14.46 -5.30 29.34
CA LEU A 549 13.86 -5.44 28.02
C LEU A 549 13.13 -4.15 27.59
N ASP A 550 12.37 -3.58 28.52
CA ASP A 550 11.62 -2.34 28.33
C ASP A 550 12.53 -1.14 27.99
N ARG A 551 13.75 -1.12 28.56
CA ARG A 551 14.77 -0.11 28.32
C ARG A 551 15.32 -0.16 26.89
N VAL A 552 15.61 -1.36 26.37
CA VAL A 552 16.15 -1.53 25.00
C VAL A 552 15.07 -1.42 23.93
N LEU A 553 13.84 -1.83 24.22
CA LEU A 553 12.70 -1.71 23.30
C LEU A 553 12.27 -0.25 23.10
N ARG A 554 12.32 0.60 24.14
CA ARG A 554 11.85 2.00 24.07
C ARG A 554 12.46 2.78 22.89
N PRO A 555 13.79 2.93 22.75
CA PRO A 555 14.37 3.69 21.66
C PRO A 555 14.34 2.98 20.32
N LYS A 556 13.82 1.74 20.23
CA LYS A 556 13.76 0.95 18.99
C LYS A 556 12.32 0.76 18.53
N ALA A 557 11.56 -0.06 19.23
CA ALA A 557 10.20 -0.44 18.86
C ALA A 557 9.23 0.75 18.99
N ASP A 558 9.20 1.40 20.16
CA ASP A 558 8.24 2.49 20.40
C ASP A 558 8.58 3.71 19.53
N ALA A 559 9.87 4.04 19.42
CA ALA A 559 10.33 5.12 18.54
C ALA A 559 10.03 4.84 17.06
N ALA A 560 10.27 3.62 16.56
CA ALA A 560 9.96 3.27 15.18
C ALA A 560 8.45 3.35 14.89
N LEU A 561 7.62 2.91 15.84
CA LEU A 561 6.16 3.03 15.71
C LEU A 561 5.73 4.49 15.69
N ALA A 562 6.22 5.32 16.62
CA ALA A 562 5.89 6.73 16.68
C ALA A 562 6.35 7.49 15.42
N LEU A 563 7.55 7.21 14.93
CA LEU A 563 8.05 7.76 13.66
C LEU A 563 7.14 7.34 12.50
N HIS A 564 6.85 6.05 12.35
CA HIS A 564 5.98 5.56 11.29
C HIS A 564 4.59 6.23 11.33
N GLU A 565 3.93 6.26 12.48
CA GLU A 565 2.59 6.82 12.62
C GLU A 565 2.53 8.32 12.34
N LEU A 566 3.54 9.08 12.77
CA LEU A 566 3.56 10.54 12.60
C LEU A 566 4.08 10.96 11.21
N THR A 567 4.76 10.08 10.48
CA THR A 567 5.29 10.40 9.15
C THR A 567 4.65 9.63 8.00
N ARG A 568 3.72 8.68 8.25
CA ARG A 568 3.09 7.83 7.22
C ARG A 568 2.39 8.59 6.09
N ASP A 569 1.89 9.79 6.39
CA ASP A 569 1.17 10.63 5.42
C ASP A 569 2.06 11.74 4.83
N LEU A 570 3.33 11.81 5.26
CA LEU A 570 4.34 12.70 4.70
C LEU A 570 4.96 12.08 3.44
N ASP A 571 5.49 12.94 2.59
CA ASP A 571 6.12 12.56 1.33
C ASP A 571 7.58 12.11 1.48
N LEU A 572 7.83 11.20 2.43
CA LEU A 572 9.19 10.73 2.69
C LEU A 572 9.73 9.91 1.51
N ALA A 573 10.94 10.25 1.07
CA ALA A 573 11.76 9.41 0.21
C ALA A 573 12.25 8.16 0.97
N ALA A 574 12.49 8.27 2.29
CA ALA A 574 12.95 7.15 3.09
C ALA A 574 12.60 7.25 4.59
N LEU A 575 12.24 6.12 5.18
CA LEU A 575 12.26 5.86 6.62
C LEU A 575 13.21 4.69 6.88
N VAL A 576 14.43 4.99 7.34
CA VAL A 576 15.51 4.00 7.51
C VAL A 576 15.65 3.66 8.99
N LEU A 577 15.43 2.38 9.34
CA LEU A 577 15.54 1.88 10.71
C LEU A 577 16.81 1.05 10.86
N PHE A 578 17.73 1.47 11.73
CA PHE A 578 18.95 0.70 11.98
C PHE A 578 18.65 -0.45 12.93
N SER A 579 18.83 -1.68 12.45
CA SER A 579 18.80 -2.91 13.23
C SER A 579 20.22 -3.48 13.43
N SER A 580 20.33 -4.71 13.92
CA SER A 580 21.58 -5.43 14.16
C SER A 580 21.54 -6.82 13.55
N GLY A 581 22.69 -7.31 13.07
CA GLY A 581 22.86 -8.72 12.70
C GLY A 581 22.54 -9.68 13.85
N ALA A 582 22.68 -9.23 15.10
CA ALA A 582 22.30 -10.00 16.29
C ALA A 582 20.82 -10.44 16.28
N ALA A 583 19.91 -9.60 15.76
CA ALA A 583 18.48 -9.95 15.66
C ALA A 583 18.22 -11.03 14.59
N GLN A 584 19.07 -11.12 13.57
CA GLN A 584 18.93 -12.08 12.48
C GLN A 584 19.60 -13.42 12.80
N PHE A 585 20.81 -13.38 13.38
CA PHE A 585 21.61 -14.58 13.64
C PHE A 585 21.42 -15.14 15.05
N GLY A 586 20.91 -14.32 15.98
CA GLY A 586 20.98 -14.60 17.41
C GLY A 586 22.38 -14.35 17.95
N ALA A 587 22.51 -13.44 18.92
CA ALA A 587 23.75 -13.26 19.69
C ALA A 587 23.46 -13.56 21.16
N ALA A 588 24.25 -14.45 21.76
CA ALA A 588 24.13 -14.77 23.18
C ALA A 588 24.32 -13.50 24.02
N GLY A 589 23.45 -13.29 25.01
CA GLY A 589 23.49 -12.10 25.86
C GLY A 589 22.77 -10.86 25.29
N GLN A 590 22.12 -10.95 24.13
CA GLN A 590 21.50 -9.82 23.44
C GLN A 590 20.05 -10.10 23.01
N ALA A 591 19.29 -10.78 23.86
CA ALA A 591 17.91 -11.17 23.58
C ALA A 591 16.90 -10.02 23.60
#